data_AF-A0A2G2XAJ3-F1
#
_entry.id   AF-A0A2G2XAJ3-F1
#
_cell.length_a   1.000
_cell.length_b   1.000
_cell.length_c   1.000
_cell.angle_alpha   90.00
_cell.angle_beta   90.00
_cell.angle_gamma   90.00
#
_symmetry.space_group_name_H-M   'P 1'
#
loop_
_entity.id
_entity.type
_entity.pdbx_description
1 polymer ?
#
loop_
_entity_poly.entity_id
_entity_poly.type
_entity_poly.pdbx_seq_one_letter_code
_entity_poly.pdbx_strand_id
1 'polypeptide(L)'
;MVGNPRAWWMVSGATRHVCARKELFSTYALAQAEETIYMANSATAKVEGIGKVCLKMTSGKVLTLNNVLYVPELRRNLISVSLLDKNGFKCVTVSEKIVVSKGEIEENIYLLCKKLCDDGLADPDGSDLFVIFISNEKKQIPLWHQKASQRAEGVILWDYHVICVQKKRDEKSSSLVWDLDSSLPFPSPLGTYVAESIRPSIQIFSEFKRFFRVVHAPIFLRHFASDRRHMKDSAGNWIAEPPSHEAIVAKDGAVHNLNEYITVSPDDVVIDVGADTVNVVFSDKLGVVVGENDLLGFFSLIS
;
A
#
# COMPACT_ATOMS: atom_id res chain seq x y z
N MET A 1 -6.86 6.14 34.48
CA MET A 1 -5.58 6.55 33.89
C MET A 1 -5.84 7.70 32.93
N VAL A 2 -5.25 8.86 33.18
CA VAL A 2 -5.40 10.05 32.33
C VAL A 2 -4.60 9.81 31.06
N GLY A 3 -5.27 9.64 29.92
CA GLY A 3 -4.61 9.45 28.62
C GLY A 3 -3.77 10.66 28.24
N ASN A 4 -2.66 10.44 27.53
CA ASN A 4 -1.80 11.51 27.04
C ASN A 4 -2.62 12.52 26.21
N PRO A 5 -2.76 13.79 26.65
CA PRO A 5 -3.62 14.77 25.99
C PRO A 5 -3.09 15.22 24.61
N ARG A 6 -1.85 14.84 24.25
CA ARG A 6 -1.28 15.03 22.91
C ARG A 6 -1.47 13.84 21.98
N ALA A 7 -2.08 12.74 22.45
CA ALA A 7 -2.31 11.56 21.62
C ALA A 7 -3.34 11.83 20.52
N TRP A 8 -3.13 11.21 19.36
CA TRP A 8 -4.01 11.27 18.20
C TRP A 8 -4.61 9.90 17.92
N TRP A 9 -5.88 9.88 17.57
CA TRP A 9 -6.63 8.66 17.30
C TRP A 9 -7.05 8.63 15.84
N MET A 10 -6.63 7.60 15.11
CA MET A 10 -7.09 7.35 13.75
C MET A 10 -8.50 6.76 13.81
N VAL A 11 -9.46 7.40 13.14
CA VAL A 11 -10.87 6.99 13.18
C VAL A 11 -11.40 6.86 11.76
N SER A 12 -11.82 5.65 11.39
CA SER A 12 -12.39 5.35 10.07
C SER A 12 -13.73 6.07 9.84
N GLY A 13 -14.57 6.16 10.86
CA GLY A 13 -15.87 6.84 10.81
C GLY A 13 -15.81 8.37 10.91
N ALA A 14 -14.64 8.97 11.12
CA ALA A 14 -14.52 10.42 11.16
C ALA A 14 -14.45 10.99 9.74
N THR A 15 -15.22 12.04 9.46
CA THR A 15 -15.21 12.73 8.15
C THR A 15 -14.23 13.90 8.10
N ARG A 16 -13.74 14.35 9.26
CA ARG A 16 -12.81 15.48 9.40
C ARG A 16 -11.71 15.19 10.42
N HIS A 17 -10.56 15.84 10.27
CA HIS A 17 -9.57 15.92 11.33
C HIS A 17 -10.06 16.87 12.42
N VAL A 18 -9.94 16.48 13.68
CA VAL A 18 -10.39 17.29 14.82
C VAL A 18 -9.33 17.32 15.91
N CYS A 19 -9.10 18.49 16.49
CA CYS A 19 -8.12 18.72 17.52
C CYS A 19 -8.75 19.48 18.68
N ALA A 20 -8.51 19.00 19.90
CA ALA A 20 -9.01 19.62 21.13
C ALA A 20 -8.03 20.65 21.72
N ARG A 21 -6.86 20.82 21.11
CA ARG A 21 -5.74 21.58 21.66
C ARG A 21 -5.25 22.62 20.66
N LYS A 22 -5.49 23.89 20.95
CA LYS A 22 -5.13 25.01 20.07
C LYS A 22 -3.62 25.11 19.87
N GLU A 23 -2.84 24.73 20.88
CA GLU A 23 -1.37 24.75 20.86
C GLU A 23 -0.72 23.76 19.87
N LEU A 24 -1.48 22.79 19.35
CA LEU A 24 -0.98 21.84 18.34
C LEU A 24 -1.06 22.39 16.91
N PHE A 25 -1.71 23.54 16.72
CA PHE A 25 -1.87 24.14 15.40
C PHE A 25 -0.64 24.93 14.99
N SER A 26 -0.12 24.66 13.80
CA SER A 26 0.93 25.47 13.16
C SER A 26 0.36 26.70 12.46
N THR A 27 -0.89 26.62 12.01
CA THR A 27 -1.68 27.76 11.54
C THR A 27 -3.07 27.68 12.13
N TYR A 28 -3.69 28.81 12.43
CA TYR A 28 -5.02 28.86 13.04
C TYR A 28 -5.79 30.08 12.54
N ALA A 29 -7.04 29.85 12.13
CA ALA A 29 -8.02 30.87 11.83
C ALA A 29 -9.27 30.62 12.69
N LEU A 30 -9.87 31.71 13.19
CA LEU A 30 -11.17 31.65 13.86
C LEU A 30 -12.25 31.20 12.87
N ALA A 31 -13.18 30.37 13.34
CA ALA A 31 -14.34 30.00 12.54
C ALA A 31 -15.20 31.25 12.26
N GLN A 32 -15.52 31.50 10.99
CA GLN A 32 -16.27 32.70 10.57
C GLN A 32 -17.79 32.59 10.82
N ALA A 33 -18.30 31.38 11.02
CA ALA A 33 -19.71 31.08 11.27
C ALA A 33 -19.85 30.12 12.46
N GLU A 34 -21.06 29.98 13.01
CA GLU A 34 -21.40 28.94 13.99
C GLU A 34 -21.40 27.55 13.33
N GLU A 35 -20.20 27.06 13.00
CA GLU A 35 -20.00 25.70 12.52
C GLU A 35 -20.04 24.73 13.71
N THR A 36 -20.77 23.63 13.55
CA THR A 36 -20.85 22.55 14.53
C THR A 36 -20.53 21.23 13.87
N ILE A 37 -19.97 20.29 14.64
CA ILE A 37 -19.77 18.90 14.21
C ILE A 37 -20.77 17.99 14.90
N TYR A 38 -21.23 16.98 14.16
CA TYR A 38 -22.07 15.91 14.69
C TYR A 38 -21.20 14.76 15.19
N MET A 39 -21.45 14.34 16.43
CA MET A 39 -20.76 13.22 17.06
C MET A 39 -21.57 11.93 16.93
N ALA A 40 -20.91 10.79 17.11
CA ALA A 40 -21.53 9.47 16.99
C ALA A 40 -22.65 9.21 18.02
N ASN A 41 -22.68 9.96 19.12
CA ASN A 41 -23.72 9.90 20.16
C ASN A 41 -24.88 10.90 19.92
N SER A 42 -25.04 11.40 18.69
CA SER A 42 -26.04 12.41 18.31
C SER A 42 -25.90 13.78 18.98
N ALA A 43 -24.85 13.98 19.78
CA ALA A 43 -24.52 15.30 20.30
C ALA A 43 -23.81 16.14 19.23
N THR A 44 -23.88 17.45 19.40
CA THR A 44 -23.13 18.41 18.59
C THR A 44 -22.02 19.04 19.42
N ALA A 45 -20.94 19.47 18.76
CA ALA A 45 -19.87 20.23 19.40
C ALA A 45 -19.53 21.45 18.55
N LYS A 46 -19.23 22.57 19.20
CA LYS A 46 -18.92 23.83 18.51
C LYS A 46 -17.51 23.82 17.94
N VAL A 47 -17.39 24.23 16.68
CA VAL A 47 -16.09 24.48 16.03
C VAL A 47 -15.68 25.92 16.33
N GLU A 48 -14.53 26.09 16.95
CA GLU A 48 -14.00 27.42 17.29
C GLU A 48 -12.92 27.91 16.32
N GLY A 49 -12.37 27.02 15.50
CA GLY A 49 -11.38 27.41 14.50
C GLY A 49 -11.00 26.30 13.55
N ILE A 50 -10.21 26.66 12.55
CA ILE A 50 -9.68 25.75 11.55
C ILE A 50 -8.21 26.07 11.28
N GLY A 51 -7.42 25.05 10.96
CA GLY A 51 -6.00 25.28 10.69
C GLY A 51 -5.23 24.05 10.27
N LYS A 52 -3.91 24.15 10.35
CA LYS A 52 -2.98 23.05 10.06
C LYS A 52 -2.36 22.52 11.34
N VAL A 53 -2.15 21.21 11.39
CA VAL A 53 -1.43 20.54 12.48
C VAL A 53 -0.32 19.68 11.90
N CYS A 54 0.87 19.79 12.49
CA CYS A 54 2.04 18.99 12.11
C CYS A 54 2.28 17.87 13.13
N LEU A 55 2.19 16.61 12.70
CA LEU A 55 2.42 15.44 13.54
C LEU A 55 3.80 14.85 13.26
N LYS A 56 4.66 14.81 14.28
CA LYS A 56 5.95 14.14 14.17
C LYS A 56 5.75 12.63 14.31
N MET A 57 6.07 11.90 13.25
CA MET A 57 5.95 10.45 13.17
C MET A 57 7.16 9.77 13.82
N THR A 58 7.02 8.49 14.18
CA THR A 58 8.13 7.66 14.71
C THR A 58 9.24 7.45 13.70
N SER A 59 8.94 7.57 12.41
CA SER A 59 9.92 7.60 11.31
C SER A 59 10.75 8.87 11.23
N GLY A 60 10.52 9.86 12.10
CA GLY A 60 11.16 11.18 12.06
C GLY A 60 10.52 12.17 11.09
N LYS A 61 9.63 11.68 10.21
CA LYS A 61 8.87 12.46 9.23
C LYS A 61 7.77 13.30 9.89
N VAL A 62 7.31 14.35 9.20
CA VAL A 62 6.19 15.19 9.66
C VAL A 62 4.98 14.97 8.76
N LEU A 63 3.88 14.48 9.32
CA LEU A 63 2.58 14.40 8.64
C LEU A 63 1.83 15.71 8.88
N THR A 64 1.55 16.46 7.81
CA THR A 64 0.78 17.71 7.89
C THR A 64 -0.70 17.43 7.63
N LEU A 65 -1.54 17.66 8.64
CA LEU A 65 -2.98 17.63 8.51
C LEU A 65 -3.48 19.03 8.15
N ASN A 66 -4.19 19.15 7.03
CA ASN A 66 -4.81 20.38 6.58
C ASN A 66 -6.27 20.45 7.01
N ASN A 67 -6.82 21.66 7.15
CA ASN A 67 -8.24 21.91 7.44
C ASN A 67 -8.74 21.21 8.71
N VAL A 68 -7.86 21.10 9.71
CA VAL A 68 -8.13 20.50 11.03
C VAL A 68 -9.06 21.41 11.80
N LEU A 69 -10.14 20.86 12.34
CA LEU A 69 -11.06 21.60 13.18
C LEU A 69 -10.58 21.69 14.62
N TYR A 70 -10.67 22.88 15.20
CA TYR A 70 -10.48 23.09 16.63
C TYR A 70 -11.81 23.01 17.36
N VAL A 71 -11.93 22.02 18.25
CA VAL A 71 -13.14 21.74 19.04
C VAL A 71 -12.71 21.45 20.49
N PRO A 72 -12.68 22.46 21.38
CA PRO A 72 -12.14 22.30 22.73
C PRO A 72 -12.97 21.38 23.63
N GLU A 73 -14.25 21.18 23.32
CA GLU A 73 -15.16 20.30 24.06
C GLU A 73 -14.79 18.82 23.93
N LEU A 74 -14.01 18.44 22.91
CA LEU A 74 -13.58 17.06 22.72
C LEU A 74 -12.43 16.67 23.66
N ARG A 75 -12.44 15.41 24.09
CA ARG A 75 -11.39 14.87 24.96
C ARG A 75 -10.19 14.30 24.21
N ARG A 76 -10.31 14.07 22.90
CA ARG A 76 -9.32 13.36 22.07
C ARG A 76 -9.13 14.08 20.73
N ASN A 77 -7.90 14.07 20.23
CA ASN A 77 -7.60 14.49 18.86
C ASN A 77 -7.85 13.33 17.90
N LEU A 78 -8.48 13.60 16.77
CA LEU A 78 -8.93 12.62 15.79
C LEU A 78 -8.30 12.90 14.43
N ILE A 79 -7.78 11.84 13.82
CA ILE A 79 -7.36 11.82 12.42
C ILE A 79 -8.42 11.03 11.65
N SER A 80 -9.09 11.68 10.70
CA SER A 80 -9.96 10.99 9.75
C SER A 80 -9.12 10.15 8.79
N VAL A 81 -9.30 8.83 8.84
CA VAL A 81 -8.63 7.91 7.90
C VAL A 81 -9.14 8.13 6.48
N SER A 82 -10.44 8.35 6.33
CA SER A 82 -11.06 8.62 5.02
C SER A 82 -10.56 9.91 4.38
N LEU A 83 -10.24 10.94 5.18
CA LEU A 83 -9.66 12.17 4.67
C LEU A 83 -8.16 12.03 4.35
N LEU A 84 -7.42 11.19 5.08
CA LEU A 84 -6.06 10.83 4.69
C LEU A 84 -6.06 10.12 3.32
N ASP A 85 -6.93 9.13 3.15
CA ASP A 85 -7.09 8.36 1.92
C ASP A 85 -7.44 9.27 0.72
N LYS A 86 -8.42 10.16 0.88
CA LYS A 86 -8.76 11.19 -0.13
C LYS A 86 -7.60 12.10 -0.51
N ASN A 87 -6.63 12.30 0.38
CA ASN A 87 -5.43 13.11 0.12
C ASN A 87 -4.22 12.26 -0.33
N GLY A 88 -4.46 11.01 -0.73
CA GLY A 88 -3.47 10.07 -1.26
C GLY A 88 -2.67 9.34 -0.19
N PHE A 89 -3.02 9.46 1.08
CA PHE A 89 -2.35 8.77 2.18
C PHE A 89 -3.04 7.44 2.49
N LYS A 90 -2.33 6.33 2.28
CA LYS A 90 -2.71 5.00 2.71
C LYS A 90 -2.38 4.83 4.18
N CYS A 91 -3.29 4.22 4.93
CA CYS A 91 -3.13 3.99 6.37
C CYS A 91 -3.39 2.51 6.66
N VAL A 92 -2.40 1.80 7.20
CA VAL A 92 -2.49 0.36 7.48
C VAL A 92 -2.07 0.08 8.90
N THR A 93 -2.90 -0.69 9.62
CA THR A 93 -2.56 -1.15 10.97
C THR A 93 -1.81 -2.48 10.87
N VAL A 94 -0.59 -2.52 11.41
CA VAL A 94 0.25 -3.70 11.49
C VAL A 94 0.78 -3.80 12.91
N SER A 95 0.47 -4.91 13.59
CA SER A 95 0.94 -5.18 14.96
C SER A 95 0.63 -4.02 15.91
N GLU A 96 -0.63 -3.57 15.92
CA GLU A 96 -1.15 -2.43 16.71
C GLU A 96 -0.52 -1.06 16.39
N LYS A 97 0.36 -0.98 15.40
CA LYS A 97 0.96 0.28 14.92
C LYS A 97 0.33 0.68 13.60
N ILE A 98 0.12 1.98 13.41
CA ILE A 98 -0.43 2.52 12.17
C ILE A 98 0.70 3.04 11.29
N VAL A 99 0.79 2.51 10.07
CA VAL A 99 1.69 2.93 9.00
C VAL A 99 0.91 3.86 8.07
N VAL A 100 1.47 5.05 7.78
CA VAL A 100 0.89 6.02 6.84
C VAL A 100 1.87 6.22 5.68
N SER A 101 1.43 6.04 4.43
CA SER A 101 2.27 6.19 3.23
C SER A 101 1.51 6.82 2.06
N LYS A 102 2.20 7.36 1.06
CA LYS A 102 1.59 8.04 -0.10
C LYS A 102 2.41 7.74 -1.37
N GLY A 103 1.74 7.34 -2.45
CA GLY A 103 2.26 7.49 -3.82
C GLY A 103 3.21 6.45 -4.43
N GLU A 104 3.69 5.41 -3.73
CA GLU A 104 4.69 4.48 -4.31
C GLU A 104 4.38 3.04 -3.92
N ILE A 105 3.62 2.32 -4.76
CA ILE A 105 3.13 0.97 -4.43
C ILE A 105 4.30 -0.01 -4.28
N GLU A 106 5.32 0.12 -5.11
CA GLU A 106 6.55 -0.66 -5.09
C GLU A 106 7.39 -0.41 -3.83
N GLU A 107 7.56 0.86 -3.42
CA GLU A 107 8.30 1.18 -2.19
C GLU A 107 7.49 0.77 -0.95
N ASN A 108 6.16 0.86 -1.02
CA ASN A 108 5.28 0.38 0.04
C ASN A 108 5.42 -1.13 0.25
N ILE A 109 5.47 -1.92 -0.82
CA ILE A 109 5.68 -3.37 -0.71
C ILE A 109 7.10 -3.70 -0.23
N TYR A 110 8.11 -2.96 -0.69
CA TYR A 110 9.48 -3.11 -0.18
C TYR A 110 9.55 -2.91 1.34
N LEU A 111 8.95 -1.82 1.84
CA LEU A 111 8.89 -1.53 3.27
C LEU A 111 8.01 -2.52 4.04
N LEU A 112 6.93 -3.00 3.42
CA LEU A 112 6.06 -4.02 4.00
C LEU A 112 6.82 -5.33 4.20
N CYS A 113 7.58 -5.81 3.22
CA CYS A 113 8.39 -7.02 3.34
C CYS A 113 9.36 -6.92 4.53
N LYS A 114 10.12 -5.80 4.63
CA LYS A 114 11.00 -5.57 5.79
C LYS A 114 10.25 -5.60 7.10
N LYS A 115 9.10 -4.91 7.16
CA LYS A 115 8.28 -4.83 8.36
C LYS A 115 7.69 -6.18 8.79
N LEU A 116 7.29 -7.02 7.84
CA LEU A 116 6.81 -8.38 8.14
C LEU A 116 7.93 -9.24 8.76
N CYS A 117 9.17 -9.08 8.28
CA CYS A 117 10.35 -9.75 8.86
C CYS A 117 10.64 -9.21 10.27
N ASP A 118 10.69 -7.88 10.43
CA ASP A 118 10.99 -7.21 11.70
C ASP A 118 9.96 -7.53 12.80
N ASP A 119 8.68 -7.64 12.43
CA ASP A 119 7.59 -7.96 13.36
C ASP A 119 7.47 -9.48 13.61
N GLY A 120 8.32 -10.33 12.99
CA GLY A 120 8.32 -11.78 13.16
C GLY A 120 7.11 -12.50 12.54
N LEU A 121 6.42 -11.84 11.60
CA LEU A 121 5.29 -12.42 10.87
C LEU A 121 5.76 -13.26 9.67
N ALA A 122 6.88 -12.86 9.08
CA ALA A 122 7.62 -13.55 8.02
C ALA A 122 8.97 -14.06 8.53
N ASP A 123 9.64 -14.89 7.75
CA ASP A 123 11.00 -15.34 8.07
C ASP A 123 11.96 -14.14 8.17
N PRO A 124 13.00 -14.19 9.03
CA PRO A 124 13.88 -13.04 9.28
C PRO A 124 14.58 -12.47 8.03
N ASP A 125 14.82 -13.31 7.03
CA ASP A 125 15.41 -12.94 5.73
C ASP A 125 14.34 -12.71 4.65
N GLY A 126 13.06 -12.94 4.96
CA GLY A 126 11.94 -12.89 4.02
C GLY A 126 11.87 -14.11 3.10
N SER A 127 12.45 -15.27 3.47
CA SER A 127 12.48 -16.45 2.60
C SER A 127 11.10 -17.00 2.23
N ASP A 128 10.08 -16.73 3.06
CA ASP A 128 8.68 -17.09 2.84
C ASP A 128 7.88 -16.00 2.10
N LEU A 129 8.52 -14.94 1.61
CA LEU A 129 7.89 -13.81 0.92
C LEU A 129 8.27 -13.74 -0.58
N PHE A 130 7.29 -13.31 -1.37
CA PHE A 130 7.42 -13.11 -2.81
C PHE A 130 6.76 -11.78 -3.20
N VAL A 131 7.49 -10.95 -3.93
CA VAL A 131 6.97 -9.68 -4.46
C VAL A 131 6.47 -9.93 -5.87
N ILE A 132 5.24 -9.49 -6.15
CA ILE A 132 4.59 -9.72 -7.43
C ILE A 132 4.28 -8.38 -8.08
N PHE A 133 4.89 -8.14 -9.24
CA PHE A 133 4.53 -7.04 -10.12
C PHE A 133 3.48 -7.53 -11.12
N ILE A 134 2.37 -6.81 -11.18
CA ILE A 134 1.24 -7.09 -12.07
C ILE A 134 1.22 -5.98 -13.11
N SER A 135 1.39 -6.32 -14.39
CA SER A 135 1.29 -5.35 -15.48
C SER A 135 1.05 -6.06 -16.82
N ASN A 136 1.12 -5.31 -17.90
CA ASN A 136 1.12 -5.78 -19.29
C ASN A 136 1.77 -4.74 -20.21
N GLU A 137 1.91 -5.09 -21.49
CA GLU A 137 2.54 -4.22 -22.50
C GLU A 137 1.85 -2.87 -22.66
N LYS A 138 0.53 -2.82 -22.43
CA LYS A 138 -0.27 -1.59 -22.56
C LYS A 138 -0.28 -0.75 -21.29
N LYS A 139 0.25 -1.27 -20.19
CA LYS A 139 0.13 -0.68 -18.85
C LYS A 139 -1.33 -0.34 -18.55
N GLN A 140 -2.19 -1.33 -18.75
CA GLN A 140 -3.63 -1.24 -18.56
C GLN A 140 -4.13 -2.57 -18.01
N ILE A 141 -4.09 -2.72 -16.69
CA ILE A 141 -4.50 -3.94 -16.00
C ILE A 141 -5.69 -3.68 -15.07
N PRO A 142 -6.85 -4.35 -15.27
CA PRO A 142 -7.99 -4.21 -14.39
C PRO A 142 -7.80 -5.04 -13.13
N LEU A 143 -7.99 -4.43 -11.97
CA LEU A 143 -8.07 -5.10 -10.67
C LEU A 143 -9.37 -4.71 -9.96
N TRP A 144 -10.06 -5.69 -9.41
CA TRP A 144 -11.29 -5.52 -8.63
C TRP A 144 -11.00 -5.39 -7.14
N HIS A 145 -11.98 -4.92 -6.38
CA HIS A 145 -11.87 -4.71 -4.93
C HIS A 145 -10.67 -3.84 -4.57
N GLN A 146 -10.55 -2.68 -5.20
CA GLN A 146 -9.52 -1.68 -4.95
C GLN A 146 -10.12 -0.48 -4.22
N LYS A 147 -9.49 -0.09 -3.10
CA LYS A 147 -9.95 1.00 -2.21
C LYS A 147 -10.13 2.34 -2.93
N ALA A 148 -9.32 2.61 -3.95
CA ALA A 148 -9.38 3.85 -4.71
C ALA A 148 -10.64 3.97 -5.59
N SER A 149 -11.34 2.87 -5.89
CA SER A 149 -12.53 2.90 -6.74
C SER A 149 -13.77 3.35 -5.99
N GLN A 150 -14.53 4.25 -6.61
CA GLN A 150 -15.88 4.64 -6.16
C GLN A 150 -17.00 3.79 -6.78
N ARG A 151 -16.66 2.82 -7.65
CA ARG A 151 -17.62 1.92 -8.31
C ARG A 151 -17.97 0.73 -7.40
N ALA A 152 -19.16 0.17 -7.57
CA ALA A 152 -19.70 -0.91 -6.73
C ALA A 152 -18.81 -2.15 -6.63
N GLU A 153 -18.11 -2.53 -7.72
CA GLU A 153 -17.20 -3.68 -7.71
C GLU A 153 -15.73 -3.32 -7.41
N GLY A 154 -15.44 -2.06 -7.08
CA GLY A 154 -14.08 -1.65 -6.73
C GLY A 154 -13.06 -1.72 -7.87
N VAL A 155 -13.48 -1.66 -9.14
CA VAL A 155 -12.56 -1.82 -10.28
C VAL A 155 -11.69 -0.57 -10.53
N ILE A 156 -10.38 -0.78 -10.64
CA ILE A 156 -9.39 0.21 -11.08
C ILE A 156 -8.60 -0.35 -12.27
N LEU A 157 -8.31 0.51 -13.25
CA LEU A 157 -7.39 0.22 -14.35
C LEU A 157 -6.02 0.81 -13.98
N TRP A 158 -5.08 -0.06 -13.60
CA TRP A 158 -3.73 0.32 -13.20
C TRP A 158 -2.78 0.29 -14.39
N ASP A 159 -1.72 1.09 -14.34
CA ASP A 159 -0.55 0.97 -15.20
C ASP A 159 0.30 -0.24 -14.80
N TYR A 160 0.56 -0.37 -13.50
CA TYR A 160 1.04 -1.58 -12.86
C TYR A 160 0.56 -1.61 -11.41
N HIS A 161 0.60 -2.78 -10.79
CA HIS A 161 0.33 -2.95 -9.36
C HIS A 161 1.38 -3.84 -8.72
N VAL A 162 1.58 -3.72 -7.41
CA VAL A 162 2.55 -4.54 -6.67
C VAL A 162 1.91 -5.08 -5.41
N ILE A 163 2.04 -6.39 -5.20
CA ILE A 163 1.57 -7.09 -4.00
C ILE A 163 2.69 -7.95 -3.41
N CYS A 164 2.56 -8.32 -2.14
CA CYS A 164 3.42 -9.32 -1.51
C CYS A 164 2.61 -10.59 -1.24
N VAL A 165 3.13 -11.75 -1.62
CA VAL A 165 2.58 -13.06 -1.27
C VAL A 165 3.49 -13.73 -0.26
N GLN A 166 2.90 -14.22 0.84
CA GLN A 166 3.58 -15.03 1.83
C GLN A 166 3.19 -16.50 1.63
N LYS A 167 4.19 -17.37 1.47
CA LYS A 167 4.05 -18.83 1.41
C LYS A 167 5.03 -19.43 2.40
N LYS A 168 4.52 -19.94 3.52
CA LYS A 168 5.33 -20.69 4.47
C LYS A 168 5.58 -22.10 3.95
N ARG A 169 6.72 -22.68 4.37
CA ARG A 169 7.16 -24.05 4.01
C ARG A 169 6.30 -25.16 4.60
N ASP A 170 5.35 -24.82 5.48
CA ASP A 170 4.37 -25.78 5.97
C ASP A 170 3.30 -26.01 4.90
N GLU A 171 3.17 -27.25 4.42
CA GLU A 171 2.16 -27.69 3.45
C GLU A 171 0.73 -27.38 3.91
N LYS A 172 0.48 -27.25 5.22
CA LYS A 172 -0.84 -26.92 5.77
C LYS A 172 -1.16 -25.43 5.74
N SER A 173 -0.16 -24.57 5.54
CA SER A 173 -0.35 -23.12 5.53
C SER A 173 -0.84 -22.65 4.17
N SER A 174 -1.97 -21.94 4.17
CA SER A 174 -2.47 -21.27 2.96
C SER A 174 -1.61 -20.04 2.66
N SER A 175 -1.34 -19.81 1.38
CA SER A 175 -0.65 -18.60 0.94
C SER A 175 -1.49 -17.36 1.22
N LEU A 176 -0.84 -16.30 1.69
CA LEU A 176 -1.47 -15.04 2.06
C LEU A 176 -1.01 -13.92 1.12
N VAL A 177 -1.93 -13.04 0.73
CA VAL A 177 -1.68 -11.85 -0.08
C VAL A 177 -1.77 -10.62 0.82
N TRP A 178 -0.71 -9.82 0.77
CA TRP A 178 -0.59 -8.53 1.41
C TRP A 178 -0.67 -7.45 0.33
N ASP A 179 -1.89 -6.97 0.07
CA ASP A 179 -2.17 -5.87 -0.84
C ASP A 179 -2.71 -4.67 -0.05
N LEU A 180 -1.93 -3.58 -0.02
CA LEU A 180 -2.29 -2.37 0.72
C LEU A 180 -3.46 -1.61 0.08
N ASP A 181 -3.73 -1.86 -1.21
CA ASP A 181 -4.76 -1.20 -2.01
C ASP A 181 -6.06 -1.99 -2.13
N SER A 182 -6.05 -3.26 -1.73
CA SER A 182 -7.24 -4.08 -1.77
C SER A 182 -8.26 -3.70 -0.69
N SER A 183 -9.55 -3.76 -1.02
CA SER A 183 -10.66 -3.73 -0.08
C SER A 183 -11.01 -5.12 0.50
N LEU A 184 -10.32 -6.17 0.06
CA LEU A 184 -10.39 -7.51 0.66
C LEU A 184 -9.71 -7.54 2.05
N PRO A 185 -9.86 -8.63 2.83
CA PRO A 185 -9.14 -8.79 4.09
C PRO A 185 -7.63 -8.57 3.93
N PHE A 186 -6.98 -8.06 4.98
CA PHE A 186 -5.55 -7.80 4.98
C PHE A 186 -4.86 -8.52 6.17
N PRO A 187 -4.10 -9.60 5.93
CA PRO A 187 -3.87 -10.25 4.64
C PRO A 187 -5.11 -11.03 4.13
N SER A 188 -5.17 -11.27 2.83
CA SER A 188 -6.21 -12.09 2.17
C SER A 188 -5.65 -13.47 1.83
N PRO A 189 -6.42 -14.57 1.98
CA PRO A 189 -6.03 -15.84 1.36
C PRO A 189 -5.81 -15.68 -0.15
N LEU A 190 -4.76 -16.29 -0.70
CA LEU A 190 -4.40 -16.16 -2.12
C LEU A 190 -5.52 -16.62 -3.05
N GLY A 191 -6.17 -17.75 -2.74
CA GLY A 191 -7.32 -18.23 -3.51
C GLY A 191 -8.46 -17.22 -3.57
N THR A 192 -8.79 -16.59 -2.44
CA THR A 192 -9.81 -15.52 -2.39
C THR A 192 -9.38 -14.30 -3.19
N TYR A 193 -8.12 -13.87 -3.06
CA TYR A 193 -7.63 -12.70 -3.81
C TYR A 193 -7.66 -12.93 -5.32
N VAL A 194 -7.25 -14.11 -5.79
CA VAL A 194 -7.32 -14.47 -7.22
C VAL A 194 -8.77 -14.54 -7.70
N ALA A 195 -9.67 -15.15 -6.93
CA ALA A 195 -11.07 -15.27 -7.31
C ALA A 195 -11.81 -13.92 -7.35
N GLU A 196 -11.50 -13.01 -6.42
CA GLU A 196 -12.25 -11.76 -6.23
C GLU A 196 -11.59 -10.55 -6.89
N SER A 197 -10.27 -10.39 -6.79
CA SER A 197 -9.55 -9.21 -7.30
C SER A 197 -9.00 -9.41 -8.71
N ILE A 198 -8.44 -10.59 -9.00
CA ILE A 198 -7.95 -10.93 -10.35
C ILE A 198 -9.10 -11.40 -11.24
N ARG A 199 -10.00 -12.27 -10.76
CA ARG A 199 -11.14 -12.77 -11.55
C ARG A 199 -10.74 -13.32 -12.94
N PRO A 200 -9.81 -14.31 -13.04
CA PRO A 200 -9.34 -14.81 -14.34
C PRO A 200 -10.45 -15.47 -15.18
N SER A 201 -11.57 -15.85 -14.57
CA SER A 201 -12.75 -16.38 -15.27
C SER A 201 -13.58 -15.33 -16.00
N ILE A 202 -13.37 -14.03 -15.74
CA ILE A 202 -14.06 -12.96 -16.47
C ILE A 202 -13.36 -12.76 -17.81
N GLN A 203 -14.15 -12.81 -18.89
CA GLN A 203 -13.64 -12.53 -20.21
C GLN A 203 -13.30 -11.05 -20.34
N ILE A 204 -12.02 -10.75 -20.52
CA ILE A 204 -11.49 -9.41 -20.82
C ILE A 204 -10.84 -9.41 -22.20
N PHE A 205 -10.73 -8.23 -22.82
CA PHE A 205 -9.99 -8.08 -24.06
C PHE A 205 -8.51 -8.44 -23.84
N SER A 206 -7.86 -9.02 -24.85
CA SER A 206 -6.49 -9.52 -24.74
C SER A 206 -5.48 -8.45 -24.32
N GLU A 207 -5.73 -7.20 -24.69
CA GLU A 207 -4.93 -6.02 -24.30
C GLU A 207 -4.98 -5.69 -22.81
N PHE A 208 -5.97 -6.20 -22.07
CA PHE A 208 -6.11 -6.03 -20.62
C PHE A 208 -5.63 -7.24 -19.82
N LYS A 209 -5.17 -8.31 -20.49
CA LYS A 209 -4.63 -9.50 -19.79
C LYS A 209 -3.50 -9.09 -18.86
N ARG A 210 -3.44 -9.76 -17.71
CA ARG A 210 -2.46 -9.50 -16.66
C ARG A 210 -1.37 -10.56 -16.67
N PHE A 211 -0.15 -10.09 -16.49
CA PHE A 211 1.02 -10.94 -16.30
C PHE A 211 1.64 -10.62 -14.95
N PHE A 212 2.16 -11.66 -14.30
CA PHE A 212 2.59 -11.61 -12.91
C PHE A 212 4.08 -11.94 -12.86
N ARG A 213 4.93 -10.92 -12.71
CA ARG A 213 6.34 -11.12 -12.42
C ARG A 213 6.48 -11.42 -10.94
N VAL A 214 6.82 -12.66 -10.61
CA VAL A 214 7.02 -13.15 -9.24
C VAL A 214 8.52 -13.14 -8.94
N VAL A 215 8.90 -12.41 -7.89
CA VAL A 215 10.30 -12.26 -7.46
C VAL A 215 10.43 -12.69 -6.00
N HIS A 216 11.41 -13.53 -5.68
CA HIS A 216 11.69 -13.91 -4.30
C HIS A 216 12.14 -12.70 -3.47
N ALA A 217 11.55 -12.48 -2.30
CA ALA A 217 11.76 -11.25 -1.53
C ALA A 217 13.24 -10.98 -1.12
N PRO A 218 14.05 -11.98 -0.72
CA PRO A 218 15.48 -11.77 -0.47
C PRO A 218 16.24 -11.20 -1.68
N ILE A 219 15.88 -11.62 -2.89
CA ILE A 219 16.45 -11.10 -4.14
C ILE A 219 15.95 -9.67 -4.36
N PHE A 220 14.64 -9.46 -4.27
CA PHE A 220 14.03 -8.15 -4.44
C PHE A 220 14.60 -7.11 -3.48
N LEU A 221 14.66 -7.41 -2.17
CA LEU A 221 15.17 -6.52 -1.14
C LEU A 221 16.65 -6.14 -1.34
N ARG A 222 17.41 -7.01 -2.01
CA ARG A 222 18.83 -6.81 -2.34
C ARG A 222 19.02 -6.01 -3.62
N HIS A 223 18.20 -6.23 -4.65
CA HIS A 223 18.44 -5.75 -6.00
C HIS A 223 17.49 -4.66 -6.47
N PHE A 224 16.36 -4.42 -5.81
CA PHE A 224 15.43 -3.37 -6.19
C PHE A 224 15.98 -1.97 -5.90
N ALA A 225 15.74 -1.04 -6.83
CA ALA A 225 16.08 0.35 -6.70
C ALA A 225 15.07 1.27 -7.41
N SER A 226 14.74 2.38 -6.76
CA SER A 226 13.89 3.44 -7.32
C SER A 226 14.41 4.79 -6.87
N ASP A 227 14.78 5.63 -7.83
CA ASP A 227 15.09 7.05 -7.62
C ASP A 227 13.86 7.94 -7.81
N ARG A 228 12.68 7.32 -7.97
CA ARG A 228 11.37 7.96 -8.11
C ARG A 228 11.27 8.90 -9.31
N ARG A 229 12.16 8.76 -10.30
CA ARG A 229 12.16 9.63 -11.49
C ARG A 229 10.84 9.60 -12.25
N HIS A 230 10.13 8.48 -12.21
CA HIS A 230 8.83 8.30 -12.87
C HIS A 230 7.71 9.12 -12.22
N MET A 231 7.93 9.62 -11.00
CA MET A 231 7.01 10.54 -10.31
C MET A 231 7.31 12.01 -10.59
N LYS A 232 8.21 12.32 -11.53
CA LYS A 232 8.50 13.69 -11.95
C LYS A 232 7.89 13.95 -13.33
N ASP A 233 7.34 15.14 -13.50
CA ASP A 233 6.91 15.62 -14.80
C ASP A 233 8.12 15.94 -15.71
N SER A 234 7.84 16.32 -16.96
CA SER A 234 8.89 16.69 -17.93
C SER A 234 9.72 17.92 -17.52
N ALA A 235 9.22 18.74 -16.58
CA ALA A 235 9.92 19.88 -16.02
C ALA A 235 10.72 19.52 -14.75
N GLY A 236 10.67 18.25 -14.30
CA GLY A 236 11.34 17.77 -13.10
C GLY A 236 10.60 18.03 -11.80
N ASN A 237 9.37 18.55 -11.85
CA ASN A 237 8.55 18.75 -10.66
C ASN A 237 7.89 17.44 -10.24
N TRP A 238 7.69 17.27 -8.94
CA TRP A 238 6.97 16.12 -8.41
C TRP A 238 5.49 16.15 -8.79
N ILE A 239 5.03 15.09 -9.45
CA ILE A 239 3.61 14.86 -9.77
C ILE A 239 2.81 14.65 -8.48
N ALA A 240 3.43 14.00 -7.50
CA ALA A 240 2.94 13.86 -6.14
C ALA A 240 4.10 13.97 -5.14
N GLU A 241 3.81 14.43 -3.92
CA GLU A 241 4.82 14.56 -2.86
C GLU A 241 5.50 13.19 -2.61
N PRO A 242 6.83 13.09 -2.78
CA PRO A 242 7.52 11.81 -2.63
C PRO A 242 7.57 11.40 -1.16
N PRO A 243 7.72 10.11 -0.86
CA PRO A 243 7.97 9.66 0.50
C PRO A 243 9.23 10.29 1.06
N SER A 244 9.14 10.73 2.31
CA SER A 244 10.23 11.44 2.98
C SER A 244 11.40 10.56 3.43
N HIS A 245 11.41 9.27 3.08
CA HIS A 245 12.57 8.39 3.34
C HIS A 245 13.46 8.44 2.11
N GLU A 246 14.73 8.14 2.28
CA GLU A 246 15.68 8.12 1.17
C GLU A 246 15.21 7.14 0.09
N ALA A 247 15.52 7.47 -1.16
CA ALA A 247 15.27 6.60 -2.30
C ALA A 247 15.91 5.22 -2.06
N ILE A 248 15.23 4.17 -2.50
CA ILE A 248 15.74 2.81 -2.35
C ILE A 248 16.89 2.61 -3.34
N VAL A 249 18.08 2.32 -2.82
CA VAL A 249 19.28 1.99 -3.59
C VAL A 249 19.57 0.50 -3.41
N ALA A 250 19.83 -0.19 -4.51
CA ALA A 250 20.18 -1.61 -4.49
C ALA A 250 21.56 -1.82 -3.86
N LYS A 251 21.82 -3.04 -3.38
CA LYS A 251 23.08 -3.40 -2.70
C LYS A 251 24.30 -3.29 -3.62
N ASP A 252 24.11 -3.41 -4.93
CA ASP A 252 25.14 -3.22 -5.96
C ASP A 252 25.35 -1.75 -6.35
N GLY A 253 24.64 -0.82 -5.73
CA GLY A 253 24.71 0.62 -6.00
C GLY A 253 23.78 1.10 -7.11
N ALA A 254 22.97 0.23 -7.72
CA ALA A 254 21.97 0.68 -8.68
C ALA A 254 20.94 1.60 -8.00
N VAL A 255 20.63 2.72 -8.65
CA VAL A 255 19.69 3.74 -8.12
C VAL A 255 18.31 3.68 -8.79
N HIS A 256 18.18 2.93 -9.89
CA HIS A 256 16.92 2.78 -10.60
C HIS A 256 16.89 1.47 -11.37
N ASN A 257 15.82 0.70 -11.23
CA ASN A 257 15.52 -0.45 -12.07
C ASN A 257 14.05 -0.86 -12.07
N LEU A 258 13.14 -0.02 -11.55
CA LEU A 258 11.68 -0.28 -11.54
C LEU A 258 11.14 -0.76 -12.91
N ASN A 259 11.61 -0.17 -14.01
CA ASN A 259 11.20 -0.56 -15.36
C ASN A 259 11.50 -2.03 -15.69
N GLU A 260 12.57 -2.61 -15.15
CA GLU A 260 12.88 -4.04 -15.34
C GLU A 260 11.82 -4.94 -14.69
N TYR A 261 11.22 -4.49 -13.59
CA TYR A 261 10.20 -5.26 -12.87
C TYR A 261 8.81 -5.10 -13.49
N ILE A 262 8.43 -3.89 -13.93
CA ILE A 262 7.08 -3.63 -14.48
C ILE A 262 6.94 -4.04 -15.95
N THR A 263 8.04 -4.04 -16.72
CA THR A 263 7.98 -4.47 -18.13
C THR A 263 7.80 -5.98 -18.17
N VAL A 264 6.62 -6.39 -18.64
CA VAL A 264 6.23 -7.78 -18.85
C VAL A 264 5.47 -7.89 -20.17
N SER A 265 5.77 -8.92 -20.94
CA SER A 265 5.15 -9.26 -22.22
C SER A 265 4.63 -10.70 -22.19
N PRO A 266 3.71 -11.06 -23.11
CA PRO A 266 3.27 -12.45 -23.27
C PRO A 266 4.42 -13.41 -23.55
N ASP A 267 5.48 -12.95 -24.21
CA ASP A 267 6.65 -13.76 -24.56
C ASP A 267 7.54 -14.07 -23.34
N ASP A 268 7.40 -13.31 -22.25
CA ASP A 268 8.09 -13.58 -20.99
C ASP A 268 7.42 -14.68 -20.16
N VAL A 269 6.17 -15.04 -20.50
CA VAL A 269 5.39 -16.00 -19.71
C VAL A 269 5.98 -17.40 -19.84
N VAL A 270 6.22 -18.04 -18.69
CA VAL A 270 6.71 -19.41 -18.65
C VAL A 270 5.63 -20.36 -19.19
N ILE A 271 5.99 -21.14 -20.22
CA ILE A 271 5.05 -22.01 -20.96
C ILE A 271 4.59 -23.21 -20.12
N ASP A 272 5.48 -23.77 -19.28
CA ASP A 272 5.19 -24.91 -18.42
C ASP A 272 5.64 -24.61 -16.99
N VAL A 273 4.68 -24.42 -16.09
CA VAL A 273 4.94 -24.11 -14.68
C VAL A 273 5.22 -25.40 -13.93
N GLY A 274 6.51 -25.71 -13.76
CA GLY A 274 6.99 -26.92 -13.08
C GLY A 274 8.07 -26.64 -12.04
N ALA A 275 8.74 -27.70 -11.58
CA ALA A 275 9.79 -27.62 -10.56
C ALA A 275 10.98 -26.73 -10.98
N ASP A 276 11.34 -26.74 -12.27
CA ASP A 276 12.42 -25.91 -12.80
C ASP A 276 12.07 -24.41 -12.69
N THR A 277 10.82 -24.04 -12.97
CA THR A 277 10.31 -22.67 -12.82
C THR A 277 10.38 -22.20 -11.37
N VAL A 278 10.07 -23.09 -10.42
CA VAL A 278 10.21 -22.81 -8.98
C VAL A 278 11.67 -22.58 -8.61
N ASN A 279 12.61 -23.37 -9.13
CA ASN A 279 14.03 -23.15 -8.85
C ASN A 279 14.54 -21.81 -9.40
N VAL A 280 14.03 -21.38 -10.57
CA VAL A 280 14.40 -20.08 -11.16
C VAL A 280 13.96 -18.91 -10.28
N VAL A 281 12.76 -18.94 -9.68
CA VAL A 281 12.28 -17.81 -8.85
C VAL A 281 13.19 -17.51 -7.65
N PHE A 282 13.90 -18.52 -7.14
CA PHE A 282 14.83 -18.41 -6.00
C PHE A 282 16.24 -17.97 -6.38
N SER A 283 16.54 -17.80 -7.68
CA SER A 283 17.90 -17.49 -8.15
C SER A 283 17.97 -16.33 -9.14
N ASP A 284 16.94 -16.15 -9.97
CA ASP A 284 16.92 -15.08 -10.97
C ASP A 284 16.59 -13.71 -10.35
N LYS A 285 17.32 -12.67 -10.77
CA LYS A 285 17.17 -11.29 -10.29
C LYS A 285 15.75 -10.75 -10.49
N LEU A 286 15.13 -11.06 -11.63
CA LEU A 286 13.80 -10.60 -12.01
C LEU A 286 12.74 -11.70 -11.85
N GLY A 287 13.14 -12.85 -11.29
CA GLY A 287 12.28 -13.99 -10.99
C GLY A 287 11.67 -14.60 -12.25
N VAL A 288 10.38 -14.91 -12.20
CA VAL A 288 9.64 -15.55 -13.30
C VAL A 288 8.38 -14.77 -13.64
N VAL A 289 7.88 -14.89 -14.87
CA VAL A 289 6.59 -14.32 -15.27
C VAL A 289 5.58 -15.44 -15.48
N VAL A 290 4.43 -15.36 -14.80
CA VAL A 290 3.35 -16.34 -14.92
C VAL A 290 2.05 -15.69 -15.42
N GLY A 291 1.20 -16.47 -16.07
CA GLY A 291 -0.12 -16.05 -16.52
C GLY A 291 -1.14 -15.99 -15.37
N GLU A 292 -2.26 -15.31 -15.62
CA GLU A 292 -3.35 -15.14 -14.63
C GLU A 292 -3.98 -16.47 -14.15
N ASN A 293 -3.94 -17.50 -14.99
CA ASN A 293 -4.46 -18.84 -14.65
C ASN A 293 -3.45 -19.69 -13.87
N ASP A 294 -2.17 -19.38 -13.98
CA ASP A 294 -1.09 -20.23 -13.45
C ASP A 294 -0.61 -19.78 -12.07
N LEU A 295 -1.00 -18.58 -11.62
CA LEU A 295 -0.53 -18.01 -10.36
C LEU A 295 -0.81 -18.91 -9.14
N LEU A 296 -2.02 -19.48 -9.05
CA LEU A 296 -2.37 -20.40 -7.96
C LEU A 296 -1.58 -21.71 -8.04
N GLY A 297 -1.46 -22.26 -9.25
CA GLY A 297 -0.68 -23.46 -9.50
C GLY A 297 0.79 -23.27 -9.12
N PHE A 298 1.39 -22.16 -9.54
CA PHE A 298 2.76 -21.78 -9.22
C PHE A 298 3.03 -21.79 -7.70
N PHE A 299 2.20 -21.11 -6.90
CA PHE A 299 2.38 -21.08 -5.44
C PHE A 299 2.08 -22.42 -4.75
N SER A 300 1.35 -23.33 -5.40
CA SER A 300 1.16 -24.68 -4.89
C SER A 300 2.41 -25.57 -5.05
N LEU A 301 3.31 -25.22 -5.97
CA LEU A 301 4.56 -25.94 -6.21
C LEU A 301 5.72 -25.45 -5.34
N ILE A 302 5.57 -24.30 -4.67
CA ILE A 302 6.56 -23.79 -3.73
C ILE A 302 6.41 -24.53 -2.39
N SER A 303 7.45 -25.26 -2.01
CA SER A 303 7.60 -26.02 -0.77
C SER A 303 8.62 -25.42 0.18
#